data_AF-A0A3N2PBW9-F1
#
_entry.id   AF-A0A3N2PBW9-F1
#
_cell.length_a   1.000
_cell.length_b   1.000
_cell.length_c   1.000
_cell.angle_alpha   90.00
_cell.angle_beta   90.00
_cell.angle_gamma   90.00
#
_symmetry.space_group_name_H-M   'P 1'
#
loop_
_entity.id
_entity.type
_entity.pdbx_description
1 polymer ?
#
loop_
_entity_poly.entity_id
_entity_poly.type
_entity_poly.pdbx_seq_one_letter_code
_entity_poly.pdbx_strand_id
1 'polypeptide(L)' 'MALGALLLVGACVLPCGPIGDKVGAMFPYQDPTPEMLRRQAAEVAEAHRVLVTRLWIAAGVAVAGLALLAYGIWRRWRR' A
#
# COMPACT_ATOMS: atom_id res chain seq x y z
N MET A 1 10.46 -17.78 11.29
CA MET A 1 10.18 -17.90 9.83
C MET A 1 8.72 -17.57 9.51
N ALA A 2 7.74 -18.23 10.15
CA ALA A 2 6.31 -17.93 9.94
C ALA A 2 5.93 -16.44 10.11
N LEU A 3 6.45 -15.77 11.16
CA LEU A 3 6.17 -14.34 11.41
C LEU A 3 6.67 -13.42 10.28
N GLY A 4 7.85 -13.70 9.71
CA GLY A 4 8.39 -12.91 8.61
C GLY A 4 7.62 -13.09 7.30
N ALA A 5 7.13 -14.31 7.04
CA ALA A 5 6.24 -14.59 5.92
C ALA A 5 4.87 -13.88 6.07
N LEU A 6 4.31 -13.89 7.29
CA LEU A 6 3.05 -13.17 7.57
C LEU A 6 3.19 -11.65 7.39
N LEU A 7 4.31 -11.06 7.79
CA LEU A 7 4.59 -9.64 7.57
C LEU A 7 4.69 -9.30 6.06
N LEU A 8 5.34 -10.15 5.27
CA LEU A 8 5.42 -9.99 3.82
C LEU A 8 4.06 -10.10 3.13
N VAL A 9 3.25 -11.09 3.50
CA VAL A 9 1.89 -11.24 2.96
C VAL A 9 1.02 -10.05 3.35
N GLY A 10 1.08 -9.60 4.61
CA GLY A 10 0.36 -8.42 5.08
C GLY A 10 0.77 -7.14 4.34
N ALA A 11 2.06 -6.96 4.07
CA ALA A 11 2.58 -5.82 3.31
C ALA A 11 2.04 -5.80 1.86
N CYS A 12 1.86 -6.97 1.23
CA CYS A 12 1.27 -7.06 -0.11
C CYS A 12 -0.23 -6.76 -0.13
N VAL A 13 -0.96 -7.01 0.96
CA VAL A 13 -2.42 -6.82 1.04
C VAL A 13 -2.81 -5.39 1.44
N LEU A 14 -1.99 -4.74 2.27
CA LEU A 14 -2.20 -3.37 2.77
C LEU A 14 -2.47 -2.30 1.69
N PRO A 15 -1.72 -2.26 0.56
CA PRO A 15 -1.97 -1.30 -0.51
C PRO A 15 -3.15 -1.69 -1.43
N CYS A 16 -3.65 -2.92 -1.35
CA CYS A 16 -4.71 -3.43 -2.23
C CYS A 16 -6.13 -3.09 -1.76
N GLY A 17 -6.35 -2.97 -0.44
CA GLY A 17 -7.63 -2.56 0.12
C GLY A 17 -8.20 -1.24 -0.45
N PRO A 18 -7.45 -0.12 -0.48
CA PRO A 18 -7.97 1.16 -1.00
C PRO A 18 -8.20 1.17 -2.51
N ILE A 19 -7.56 0.25 -3.25
CA ILE A 19 -7.78 0.12 -4.69
C ILE A 19 -9.19 -0.40 -4.92
N GLY A 20 -9.60 -1.46 -4.21
CA GLY A 20 -10.95 -2.04 -4.33
C GLY A 20 -12.09 -1.06 -4.04
N ASP A 21 -11.97 -0.27 -2.98
CA ASP A 21 -13.02 0.68 -2.57
C ASP A 21 -13.14 1.91 -3.47
N LYS A 22 -12.05 2.28 -4.18
CA LYS A 22 -12.01 3.50 -5.00
C LYS A 22 -12.04 3.27 -6.51
N VAL A 23 -12.07 2.03 -7.00
CA VAL A 23 -12.19 1.75 -8.45
C VAL A 23 -13.41 2.43 -9.06
N GLY A 24 -14.55 2.45 -8.36
CA GLY A 24 -15.78 3.10 -8.84
C GLY A 24 -15.70 4.63 -8.90
N ALA A 25 -14.86 5.25 -8.06
CA ALA A 25 -14.66 6.70 -8.01
C ALA A 25 -13.51 7.18 -8.92
N MET A 26 -12.77 6.26 -9.54
CA MET A 26 -11.61 6.57 -10.38
C MET A 26 -12.01 6.93 -11.82
N PHE A 27 -13.28 6.72 -12.20
CA PHE A 27 -13.78 7.09 -13.51
C PHE A 27 -14.03 8.59 -13.58
N PRO A 28 -13.42 9.30 -14.56
CA PRO A 28 -13.63 10.72 -14.74
C PRO A 28 -15.10 11.00 -15.09
N TYR A 29 -15.63 12.12 -14.61
CA TYR A 29 -16.93 12.60 -15.05
C TYR A 29 -16.93 12.76 -16.56
N GLN A 30 -17.96 12.24 -17.24
CA GLN A 30 -18.02 12.24 -18.70
C GLN A 30 -18.33 13.63 -19.28
N ASP A 31 -18.93 14.54 -18.49
CA ASP A 31 -19.15 15.96 -18.82
C ASP A 31 -18.91 16.87 -17.59
N PRO A 32 -17.64 17.16 -17.23
CA PRO A 32 -17.34 17.91 -16.01
C PRO A 32 -17.49 19.42 -16.20
N THR A 33 -18.16 20.07 -15.25
CA THR A 33 -18.09 21.53 -15.11
C THR A 33 -16.72 21.96 -14.53
N PRO A 34 -16.30 23.23 -14.68
CA PRO A 34 -15.03 23.71 -14.14
C PRO A 34 -14.87 23.50 -12.62
N GLU A 35 -15.97 23.54 -11.87
CA GLU A 35 -15.96 23.25 -10.43
C GLU A 35 -15.74 21.78 -10.13
N MET A 36 -16.31 20.87 -10.94
CA MET A 36 -16.10 19.43 -10.79
C MET A 36 -14.66 19.03 -11.07
N LEU A 37 -13.99 19.69 -12.01
CA LEU A 37 -12.55 19.49 -12.26
C LEU A 37 -11.69 19.87 -11.04
N ARG A 38 -12.02 20.98 -10.36
CA ARG A 38 -11.31 21.41 -9.14
C ARG A 38 -11.52 20.43 -7.99
N ARG A 39 -12.73 19.91 -7.83
CA ARG A 39 -13.04 18.89 -6.81
C ARG A 39 -12.33 17.57 -7.10
N GLN A 40 -12.38 17.11 -8.35
CA GLN A 40 -11.70 15.89 -8.77
C GLN A 40 -10.19 15.98 -8.59
N ALA A 41 -9.57 17.13 -8.88
CA ALA A 41 -8.15 17.36 -8.61
C ALA A 41 -7.80 17.27 -7.11
N ALA A 42 -8.66 17.81 -6.24
CA ALA A 42 -8.49 17.72 -4.79
C ALA A 42 -8.66 16.28 -4.27
N GLU A 43 -9.68 15.56 -4.75
CA GLU A 43 -9.95 14.16 -4.40
C GLU A 43 -8.83 13.23 -4.85
N VAL A 44 -8.28 13.44 -6.05
CA VAL A 44 -7.11 12.70 -6.55
C VAL A 44 -5.88 12.97 -5.70
N ALA A 45 -5.63 14.24 -5.33
CA ALA A 45 -4.50 14.59 -4.48
C ALA A 45 -4.61 13.94 -3.08
N GLU A 46 -5.81 13.89 -2.51
CA GLU A 46 -6.07 13.22 -1.24
C GLU A 46 -5.90 11.70 -1.34
N ALA A 47 -6.48 11.08 -2.38
CA ALA A 47 -6.33 9.65 -2.65
C ALA A 47 -4.86 9.27 -2.83
N HIS A 48 -4.09 10.10 -3.53
CA HIS A 48 -2.65 9.91 -3.71
C HIS A 48 -1.90 9.97 -2.38
N ARG A 49 -2.18 10.95 -1.51
CA ARG A 49 -1.57 11.04 -0.18
C ARG A 49 -1.85 9.80 0.67
N VAL A 50 -3.09 9.33 0.68
CA VAL A 50 -3.49 8.12 1.43
C VAL A 50 -2.77 6.89 0.88
N LEU A 51 -2.71 6.73 -0.45
CA LEU A 51 -2.02 5.63 -1.09
C LEU A 51 -0.53 5.64 -0.76
N VAL A 52 0.15 6.77 -0.91
CA VAL A 52 1.59 6.92 -0.60
C VAL A 52 1.87 6.61 0.87
N THR A 53 1.04 7.09 1.79
CA THR A 53 1.21 6.82 3.23
C THR A 53 1.10 5.33 3.52
N ARG A 54 0.10 4.67 2.96
CA ARG A 54 -0.07 3.21 3.09
C ARG A 54 1.07 2.44 2.44
N LEU A 55 1.59 2.91 1.31
CA LEU A 55 2.73 2.31 0.62
C LEU A 55 4.00 2.37 1.48
N TRP A 56 4.24 3.50 2.15
CA TRP A 56 5.36 3.64 3.10
C TRP A 56 5.24 2.69 4.28
N ILE A 57 4.03 2.56 4.85
CA ILE A 57 3.78 1.59 5.93
C ILE A 57 4.03 0.16 5.43
N ALA A 58 3.50 -0.19 4.26
CA ALA A 58 3.71 -1.51 3.65
C ALA A 58 5.19 -1.78 3.39
N ALA A 59 5.94 -0.81 2.87
CA ALA A 59 7.38 -0.91 2.65
C ALA A 59 8.13 -1.14 3.96
N GLY A 60 7.81 -0.40 5.02
CA GLY A 60 8.42 -0.59 6.35
C GLY A 60 8.17 -2.00 6.90
N VAL A 61 6.93 -2.49 6.80
CA VAL A 61 6.55 -3.84 7.22
C VAL A 61 7.27 -4.92 6.39
N ALA A 62 7.37 -4.73 5.08
CA ALA A 62 8.09 -5.64 4.20
C ALA A 62 9.57 -5.75 4.56
N VAL A 63 10.24 -4.62 4.78
CA VAL A 63 11.66 -4.58 5.20
C VAL A 63 11.86 -5.29 6.53
N ALA A 64 10.99 -5.06 7.51
CA ALA A 64 11.04 -5.74 8.81
C ALA A 64 10.84 -7.26 8.67
N GLY A 65 9.87 -7.69 7.85
CA GLY A 65 9.64 -9.11 7.54
C GLY A 65 10.85 -9.77 6.89
N LEU A 66 11.49 -9.08 5.93
CA LEU A 66 12.68 -9.56 5.22
C LEU A 66 13.88 -9.69 6.16
N ALA A 67 14.10 -8.70 7.03
CA ALA A 67 15.17 -8.72 8.03
C ALA A 67 15.01 -9.89 9.01
N LEU A 68 13.79 -10.16 9.48
CA LEU A 68 13.50 -11.30 10.36
C LEU A 68 13.72 -12.65 9.67
N LEU A 69 13.38 -12.77 8.38
CA LEU A 69 13.65 -13.97 7.59
C LEU A 69 15.16 -14.17 7.41
N ALA A 70 15.88 -13.14 6.98
CA ALA A 70 17.32 -13.18 6.78
C ALA A 70 18.06 -13.56 8.08
N TYR A 71 17.68 -12.96 9.21
CA TYR A 71 18.24 -13.30 10.52
C TYR A 71 17.94 -14.76 10.91
N GLY A 72 16.71 -15.22 10.71
CA GLY A 72 16.32 -16.59 11.00
C GLY A 72 17.07 -17.63 10.16
N ILE A 73 17.28 -17.37 8.88
CA ILE A 73 18.07 -18.21 7.98
C ILE A 73 19.53 -18.21 8.42
N TRP A 74 20.11 -17.02 8.62
CA TRP A 74 21.50 -16.87 9.03
C TRP A 74 21.81 -17.58 10.36
N ARG A 75 20.91 -17.45 11.35
CA ARG A 75 21.04 -18.15 12.64
C ARG A 75 20.97 -19.67 12.48
N ARG A 76 20.17 -20.18 11.53
CA ARG A 76 20.06 -21.61 11.24
C ARG A 76 21.29 -22.17 10.55
N TRP A 77 21.97 -21.36 9.73
CA TRP A 77 23.22 -21.74 9.07
C TRP A 77 24.45 -21.68 10.00
N ARG A 78 24.35 -20.91 11.09
CA ARG A 78 25.39 -20.78 12.12
C ARG A 78 25.33 -21.84 13.23
N ARG A 79 24.29 -22.67 13.27
CA ARG A 79 24.17 -23.83 14.17
C ARG A 79 24.39 -25.09 13.37
#